data_AF-A0A0R2QFM0-F1
#
_entry.id   AF-A0A0R2QFM0-F1
#
_cell.length_a   1.000
_cell.length_b   1.000
_cell.length_c   1.000
_cell.angle_alpha   90.00
_cell.angle_beta   90.00
_cell.angle_gamma   90.00
#
_symmetry.space_group_name_H-M   'P 1'
#
loop_
_entity.id
_entity.type
_entity.pdbx_description
1 polymer ?
#
loop_
_entity_poly.entity_id
_entity_poly.type
_entity_poly.pdbx_seq_one_letter_code
_entity_poly.pdbx_strand_id
1 'polypeptide(L)'
;MELDLDNISEPFASMLRELSSLSVRDEIELTQIPSPTGIAPEAIAISAEIVHQTASDHGVSRLVFCRNPEIPEGWNSEFRIIGYAKSPIELEMAKDDYTAALPWEWLKDSLAAEKAGFAHEAGTTTTVISTGHGALIAQPQHAEL
;
A
#
# COMPACT_ATOMS: atom_id res chain seq x y z
N MET A 1 -15.69 -1.38 -6.50
CA MET A 1 -14.73 -1.24 -7.62
C MET A 1 -14.91 -2.43 -8.54
N GLU A 2 -14.79 -2.25 -9.86
CA GLU A 2 -14.77 -3.36 -10.80
C GLU A 2 -13.34 -3.89 -10.93
N LEU A 3 -13.15 -5.20 -10.72
CA LEU A 3 -11.87 -5.88 -10.88
C LEU A 3 -11.90 -6.73 -12.15
N ASP A 4 -11.02 -6.40 -13.08
CA ASP A 4 -10.66 -7.25 -14.21
C ASP A 4 -9.77 -8.40 -13.70
N LEU A 5 -10.35 -9.59 -13.70
CA LEU A 5 -9.71 -10.86 -13.33
C LEU A 5 -9.57 -11.77 -14.56
N ASP A 6 -9.63 -11.21 -15.77
CA ASP A 6 -9.44 -11.97 -16.99
C ASP A 6 -7.96 -12.36 -17.13
N ASN A 7 -7.72 -13.51 -17.76
CA ASN A 7 -6.37 -14.04 -18.06
C ASN A 7 -5.52 -14.41 -16.82
N ILE A 8 -6.11 -14.54 -15.64
CA ILE A 8 -5.49 -15.19 -14.49
C ILE A 8 -6.14 -16.54 -14.21
N SER A 9 -5.45 -17.37 -13.43
CA SER A 9 -5.89 -18.69 -13.00
C SER A 9 -7.04 -18.60 -11.99
N GLU A 10 -7.90 -19.62 -11.99
CA GLU A 10 -9.04 -19.69 -11.05
C GLU A 10 -8.64 -19.61 -9.57
N PRO A 11 -7.56 -20.26 -9.09
CA PRO A 11 -7.12 -20.11 -7.70
C PRO A 11 -6.81 -18.65 -7.33
N PHE A 12 -6.22 -17.89 -8.25
CA PHE A 12 -5.91 -16.48 -8.01
C PHE A 12 -7.17 -15.61 -8.09
N ALA A 13 -8.00 -15.81 -9.13
CA ALA A 13 -9.26 -15.10 -9.30
C ALA A 13 -10.20 -15.31 -8.11
N SER A 14 -10.29 -16.54 -7.58
CA SER A 14 -11.14 -16.85 -6.43
C SER A 14 -10.71 -16.12 -5.16
N MET A 15 -9.41 -15.90 -4.95
CA MET A 15 -8.91 -15.14 -3.79
C MET A 15 -9.26 -13.66 -3.88
N LEU A 16 -9.26 -13.09 -5.09
CA LEU A 16 -9.50 -11.67 -5.31
C LEU A 16 -10.98 -11.30 -5.47
N ARG A 17 -11.85 -12.28 -5.74
CA ARG A 17 -13.26 -12.05 -6.09
C ARG A 17 -14.03 -11.25 -5.05
N GLU A 18 -13.74 -11.45 -3.77
CA GLU A 18 -14.40 -10.73 -2.68
C GLU A 18 -14.01 -9.25 -2.60
N LEU A 19 -12.85 -8.87 -3.13
CA LEU A 19 -12.39 -7.48 -3.13
C LEU A 19 -13.34 -6.54 -3.90
N SER A 20 -14.02 -7.05 -4.93
CA SER A 20 -15.02 -6.28 -5.70
C SER A 20 -16.22 -5.85 -4.86
N SER A 21 -16.48 -6.55 -3.75
CA SER A 21 -17.64 -6.32 -2.86
C SER A 21 -17.31 -5.51 -1.61
N LEU A 22 -16.07 -5.03 -1.47
CA LEU A 22 -15.65 -4.25 -0.31
C LEU A 22 -16.42 -2.95 -0.19
N SER A 23 -16.88 -2.67 1.04
CA SER A 23 -17.39 -1.36 1.42
C SER A 23 -16.21 -0.49 1.85
N VAL A 24 -15.93 0.55 1.06
CA VAL A 24 -14.81 1.47 1.27
C VAL A 24 -15.34 2.76 1.86
N ARG A 25 -14.51 3.46 2.66
CA ARG A 25 -14.81 4.81 3.16
C ARG A 25 -14.98 5.79 2.00
N ASP A 26 -15.92 6.72 2.11
CA ASP A 26 -16.29 7.65 1.02
C ASP A 26 -15.14 8.52 0.51
N GLU A 27 -14.13 8.78 1.35
CA GLU A 27 -12.93 9.54 1.02
C GLU A 27 -11.82 8.72 0.35
N ILE A 28 -11.97 7.40 0.19
CA ILE A 28 -10.97 6.54 -0.46
C ILE A 28 -11.49 6.10 -1.82
N GLU A 29 -10.76 6.45 -2.87
CA GLU A 29 -10.99 5.93 -4.21
C GLU A 29 -10.10 4.72 -4.46
N LEU A 30 -10.73 3.58 -4.79
CA LEU A 30 -10.02 2.37 -5.22
C LEU A 30 -10.07 2.23 -6.72
N THR A 31 -8.91 2.04 -7.33
CA THR A 31 -8.77 1.84 -8.77
C THR A 31 -7.82 0.69 -9.07
N GLN A 32 -8.23 -0.25 -9.93
CA GLN A 32 -7.29 -1.24 -10.46
C GLN A 32 -6.32 -0.55 -11.43
N ILE A 33 -5.04 -0.81 -11.23
CA ILE A 33 -3.95 -0.21 -12.01
C ILE A 33 -3.07 -1.31 -12.62
N PRO A 34 -2.24 -0.99 -13.62
CA PRO A 34 -1.29 -1.96 -14.17
C PRO A 34 -0.40 -2.55 -13.09
N SER A 35 -0.33 -3.88 -13.03
CA SER A 35 0.55 -4.58 -12.09
C SER A 35 2.02 -4.40 -12.49
N PRO A 36 2.96 -4.32 -11.53
CA PRO A 36 4.38 -4.34 -11.85
C PRO A 36 4.77 -5.62 -12.59
N THR A 37 5.71 -5.50 -13.54
CA THR A 37 6.23 -6.64 -14.28
C THR A 37 7.37 -7.34 -13.53
N GLY A 38 7.50 -8.65 -13.71
CA GLY A 38 8.65 -9.42 -13.20
C GLY A 38 8.62 -9.81 -11.72
N ILE A 39 7.54 -9.49 -10.98
CA ILE A 39 7.38 -9.91 -9.58
C ILE A 39 6.87 -11.36 -9.47
N ALA A 40 5.91 -11.72 -10.32
CA ALA A 40 5.27 -13.03 -10.35
C ALA A 40 4.65 -13.30 -11.73
N PRO A 41 4.35 -14.58 -12.06
CA PRO A 41 3.61 -14.92 -13.28
C PRO A 41 2.22 -14.28 -13.33
N GLU A 42 1.56 -14.15 -12.19
CA GLU A 42 0.23 -13.55 -12.06
C GLU A 42 0.27 -12.44 -11.00
N ALA A 43 -0.23 -11.26 -11.35
CA ALA A 43 -0.31 -10.14 -10.43
C ALA A 43 -1.49 -9.21 -10.73
N ILE A 44 -2.12 -8.68 -9.68
CA ILE A 44 -3.17 -7.66 -9.75
C ILE A 44 -2.77 -6.53 -8.81
N ALA A 45 -2.87 -5.28 -9.26
CA ALA A 45 -2.55 -4.11 -8.46
C ALA A 45 -3.75 -3.18 -8.30
N ILE A 46 -3.93 -2.70 -7.08
CA ILE A 46 -5.01 -1.78 -6.69
C ILE A 46 -4.35 -0.54 -6.09
N SER A 47 -4.69 0.64 -6.62
CA SER A 47 -4.41 1.94 -5.99
C SER A 47 -5.51 2.26 -4.98
N ALA A 48 -5.13 2.84 -3.84
CA ALA A 48 -6.08 3.46 -2.92
C ALA A 48 -5.59 4.88 -2.60
N GLU A 49 -6.39 5.87 -2.97
CA GLU A 49 -6.03 7.29 -2.90
C GLU A 49 -7.10 8.07 -2.13
N ILE A 50 -6.66 9.03 -1.32
CA ILE A 50 -7.57 9.90 -0.56
C ILE A 50 -8.07 11.03 -1.45
N VAL A 51 -9.38 11.06 -1.68
CA VAL A 51 -10.03 12.11 -2.46
C VAL A 51 -10.25 13.33 -1.57
N HIS A 52 -9.53 14.41 -1.84
CA HIS A 52 -9.75 15.71 -1.20
C HIS A 52 -10.38 16.72 -2.15
N GLN A 53 -11.25 17.58 -1.60
CA GLN A 53 -11.87 18.69 -2.35
C GLN A 53 -10.86 19.78 -2.72
N THR A 54 -9.73 19.82 -2.02
CA THR A 54 -8.62 20.74 -2.25
C THR A 54 -7.45 20.01 -2.90
N ALA A 55 -6.75 20.69 -3.81
CA ALA A 55 -5.53 20.18 -4.46
C ALA A 55 -4.32 20.21 -3.51
N SER A 56 -4.43 19.50 -2.38
CA SER A 56 -3.33 19.28 -1.44
C SER A 56 -2.74 17.89 -1.61
N ASP A 57 -1.49 17.72 -1.15
CA ASP A 57 -0.90 16.39 -1.00
C ASP A 57 -1.80 15.54 -0.11
N HIS A 58 -1.91 14.27 -0.44
CA HIS A 58 -2.81 13.33 0.21
C HIS A 58 -2.21 11.94 0.26
N GLY A 59 -2.80 11.08 1.09
CA GLY A 59 -2.38 9.69 1.21
C GLY A 59 -2.63 8.94 -0.09
N VAL A 60 -1.58 8.27 -0.59
CA VAL A 60 -1.65 7.38 -1.75
C VAL A 60 -1.07 6.03 -1.37
N SER A 61 -1.64 4.96 -1.88
CA SER A 61 -1.16 3.62 -1.60
C SER A 61 -1.43 2.66 -2.75
N ARG A 62 -0.71 1.56 -2.75
CA ARG A 62 -0.79 0.51 -3.74
C ARG A 62 -0.67 -0.84 -3.04
N LEU A 63 -1.62 -1.70 -3.31
CA LEU A 63 -1.55 -3.12 -2.95
C LEU A 63 -1.35 -3.93 -4.23
N VAL A 64 -0.35 -4.80 -4.23
CA VAL A 64 -0.11 -5.75 -5.31
C VAL A 64 -0.31 -7.15 -4.75
N PHE A 65 -1.29 -7.84 -5.29
CA PHE A 65 -1.55 -9.25 -5.04
C PHE A 65 -0.78 -10.04 -6.09
N CYS A 66 -0.07 -11.07 -5.67
CA CYS A 66 0.74 -11.90 -6.55
C CYS A 66 0.46 -13.37 -6.28
N ARG A 67 0.52 -14.16 -7.35
CA ARG A 67 0.56 -15.61 -7.26
C ARG A 67 1.73 -16.16 -8.07
N ASN A 68 2.51 -17.04 -7.45
CA ASN A 68 3.55 -17.81 -8.10
C ASN A 68 3.50 -19.27 -7.57
N PRO A 69 3.01 -20.23 -8.38
CA PRO A 69 2.94 -21.64 -8.01
C PRO A 69 4.29 -22.29 -7.69
N GLU A 70 5.40 -21.70 -8.14
CA GLU A 70 6.75 -22.21 -7.87
C GLU A 70 7.24 -21.88 -6.44
N ILE A 71 6.50 -21.08 -5.69
CA ILE A 71 6.81 -20.67 -4.31
C ILE A 71 8.25 -20.14 -4.20
N PRO A 72 8.50 -18.91 -4.69
CA PRO A 72 9.81 -18.29 -4.63
C PRO A 72 10.39 -18.29 -3.21
N GLU A 73 11.72 -18.34 -3.12
CA GLU A 73 12.42 -18.24 -1.84
C GLU A 73 12.00 -16.95 -1.10
N GLY A 74 11.73 -17.09 0.19
CA GLY A 74 11.26 -15.98 1.04
C GLY A 74 9.73 -15.77 1.05
N TRP A 75 8.98 -16.28 0.06
CA TRP A 75 7.52 -16.21 0.09
C TRP A 75 6.92 -17.25 1.03
N ASN A 76 7.41 -18.50 0.90
CA ASN A 76 6.91 -19.66 1.66
C ASN A 76 5.39 -19.89 1.52
N SER A 77 4.81 -19.39 0.43
CA SER A 77 3.42 -19.53 0.02
C SER A 77 3.35 -19.30 -1.50
N GLU A 78 2.31 -19.81 -2.16
CA GLU A 78 2.05 -19.47 -3.56
C GLU A 78 1.57 -18.01 -3.71
N PHE A 79 1.13 -17.37 -2.63
CA PHE A 79 0.59 -16.01 -2.62
C PHE A 79 1.51 -15.03 -1.90
N ARG A 80 1.59 -13.81 -2.42
CA ARG A 80 2.26 -12.68 -1.78
C ARG A 80 1.42 -11.42 -1.95
N ILE A 81 1.35 -10.62 -0.89
CA ILE A 81 0.82 -9.26 -0.94
C ILE A 81 1.98 -8.30 -0.71
N ILE A 82 2.07 -7.29 -1.56
CA ILE A 82 3.07 -6.22 -1.47
C ILE A 82 2.32 -4.92 -1.29
N GLY A 83 2.60 -4.23 -0.19
CA GLY A 83 2.02 -2.93 0.11
C GLY A 83 3.03 -1.81 -0.07
N TYR A 84 2.56 -0.71 -0.65
CA TYR A 84 3.21 0.59 -0.64
C TYR A 84 2.18 1.61 -0.16
N ALA A 85 2.56 2.48 0.76
CA ALA A 85 1.74 3.60 1.17
C ALA A 85 2.66 4.80 1.39
N LYS A 86 2.13 5.98 1.10
CA LYS A 86 2.80 7.25 1.34
C LYS A 86 1.77 8.27 1.79
N SER A 87 2.12 9.10 2.77
CA SER A 87 1.29 10.24 3.15
C SER A 87 2.13 11.43 3.57
N PRO A 88 1.69 12.67 3.27
CA PRO A 88 2.19 13.82 4.01
C PRO A 88 1.86 13.66 5.49
N ILE A 89 2.77 14.08 6.36
CA ILE A 89 2.60 14.06 7.82
C ILE A 89 3.09 15.39 8.42
N GLU A 90 2.68 15.67 9.64
CA GLU A 90 3.16 16.82 10.38
C GLU A 90 4.66 16.71 10.66
N LEU A 91 5.37 17.84 10.56
CA LEU A 91 6.82 17.90 10.78
C LEU A 91 7.24 17.39 12.17
N GLU A 92 6.42 17.60 13.19
CA GLU A 92 6.69 17.11 14.54
C GLU A 92 6.56 15.59 14.64
N MET A 93 5.64 14.97 13.89
CA MET A 93 5.58 13.51 13.76
C MET A 93 6.82 12.98 13.04
N ALA A 94 7.26 13.67 12.00
CA ALA A 94 8.42 13.25 11.21
C ALA A 94 9.75 13.28 11.97
N LYS A 95 9.84 14.10 13.02
CA LYS A 95 11.00 14.17 13.92
C LYS A 95 10.93 13.16 15.08
N ASP A 96 9.79 12.50 15.25
CA ASP A 96 9.61 11.48 16.28
C ASP A 96 10.05 10.11 15.73
N ASP A 97 11.08 9.54 16.35
CA ASP A 97 11.66 8.23 15.99
C ASP A 97 10.61 7.10 16.04
N TYR A 98 9.55 7.25 16.82
CA TYR A 98 8.49 6.24 16.94
C TYR A 98 7.47 6.28 15.79
N THR A 99 7.30 7.43 15.12
CA THR A 99 6.33 7.58 14.03
C THR A 99 6.59 6.59 12.90
N ALA A 100 7.86 6.30 12.60
CA ALA A 100 8.24 5.37 11.56
C ALA A 100 7.82 3.91 11.86
N ALA A 101 7.59 3.54 13.13
CA ALA A 101 7.13 2.21 13.47
C ALA A 101 5.60 2.05 13.35
N LEU A 102 4.84 3.14 13.44
CA LEU A 102 3.37 3.09 13.52
C LEU A 102 2.70 2.40 12.32
N PRO A 103 3.05 2.68 11.05
CA PRO A 103 2.39 2.03 9.92
C PRO A 103 2.52 0.50 9.95
N TRP A 104 3.68 0.01 10.39
CA TRP A 104 3.94 -1.43 10.49
C TRP A 104 3.09 -2.07 11.58
N GLU A 105 2.99 -1.43 12.75
CA GLU A 105 2.13 -1.93 13.84
C GLU A 105 0.65 -1.88 13.45
N TRP A 106 0.18 -0.78 12.85
CA TRP A 106 -1.20 -0.65 12.39
C TRP A 106 -1.58 -1.68 11.32
N LEU A 107 -0.66 -2.02 10.41
CA LEU A 107 -0.89 -3.09 9.44
C LEU A 107 -1.11 -4.43 10.15
N LYS A 108 -0.21 -4.79 11.08
CA LYS A 108 -0.33 -6.05 11.84
C LYS A 108 -1.59 -6.09 12.70
N ASP A 109 -1.91 -5.00 13.38
CA ASP A 109 -3.11 -4.87 14.21
C ASP A 109 -4.38 -5.01 13.37
N SER A 110 -4.43 -4.39 12.19
CA SER A 110 -5.56 -4.49 11.26
C SER A 110 -5.75 -5.92 10.76
N LEU A 111 -4.66 -6.60 10.39
CA LEU A 111 -4.70 -8.01 10.00
C LEU A 111 -5.16 -8.90 11.15
N ALA A 112 -4.69 -8.65 12.37
CA ALA A 112 -5.08 -9.40 13.56
C ALA A 112 -6.57 -9.18 13.91
N ALA A 113 -7.07 -7.96 13.81
CA ALA A 113 -8.48 -7.62 14.06
C ALA A 113 -9.43 -8.39 13.12
N GLU A 114 -9.05 -8.52 11.85
CA GLU A 114 -9.79 -9.27 10.84
C GLU A 114 -9.45 -10.77 10.81
N LYS A 115 -8.62 -11.25 11.74
CA LYS A 115 -8.15 -12.65 11.82
C LYS A 115 -7.49 -13.14 10.51
N ALA A 116 -6.89 -12.23 9.77
CA ALA A 116 -6.14 -12.52 8.56
C ALA A 116 -4.77 -13.07 8.96
N GLY A 117 -4.63 -14.40 8.92
CA GLY A 117 -3.36 -15.06 9.15
C GLY A 117 -2.34 -14.67 8.09
N PHE A 118 -1.13 -14.32 8.52
CA PHE A 118 0.00 -14.01 7.64
C PHE A 118 1.27 -14.71 8.14
N ALA A 119 2.26 -14.80 7.25
CA ALA A 119 3.59 -15.32 7.56
C ALA A 119 4.62 -14.64 6.67
N HIS A 120 5.89 -14.69 7.07
CA HIS A 120 7.02 -14.15 6.31
C HIS A 120 6.86 -12.66 5.97
N GLU A 121 6.32 -11.91 6.93
CA GLU A 121 6.18 -10.47 6.87
C GLU A 121 7.57 -9.81 6.84
N ALA A 122 7.70 -8.81 5.99
CA ALA A 122 8.89 -7.95 5.92
C ALA A 122 8.47 -6.61 5.34
N GLY A 123 9.10 -5.54 5.79
CA GLY A 123 8.81 -4.20 5.31
C GLY A 123 9.80 -3.18 5.86
N THR A 124 9.78 -1.99 5.25
CA THR A 124 10.50 -0.82 5.73
C THR A 124 9.54 0.36 5.75
N THR A 125 9.79 1.27 6.68
CA THR A 125 9.13 2.57 6.73
C THR A 125 10.22 3.63 6.68
N THR A 126 10.01 4.69 5.91
CA THR A 126 11.01 5.73 5.70
C THR A 126 10.38 7.09 5.85
N THR A 127 10.82 7.84 6.85
CA THR A 127 10.42 9.23 7.04
C THR A 127 11.33 10.15 6.25
N VAL A 128 10.75 11.08 5.49
CA VAL A 128 11.48 12.09 4.71
C VAL A 128 11.12 13.48 5.21
N ILE A 129 12.13 14.30 5.51
CA ILE A 129 11.97 15.74 5.80
C ILE A 129 12.70 16.53 4.72
N SER A 130 11.95 17.33 3.97
CA SER A 130 12.48 18.20 2.92
C SER A 130 12.61 19.63 3.43
N THR A 131 13.83 20.17 3.38
CA THR A 131 14.14 21.56 3.76
C THR A 131 14.58 22.36 2.55
N GLY A 132 13.88 23.44 2.25
CA GLY A 132 14.22 24.34 1.15
C GLY A 132 15.48 25.15 1.44
N HIS A 133 16.39 25.20 0.47
CA HIS A 133 17.58 26.06 0.50
C HIS A 133 17.65 26.92 -0.77
N GLY A 134 18.39 28.03 -0.71
CA GLY A 134 18.55 28.94 -1.86
C GLY A 134 17.20 29.49 -2.33
N ALA A 135 16.82 29.23 -3.58
CA ALA A 135 15.56 29.69 -4.17
C ALA A 135 14.30 29.11 -3.50
N LEU A 136 14.43 28.01 -2.74
CA LEU A 136 13.32 27.34 -2.07
C LEU A 136 13.19 27.73 -0.58
N ILE A 137 14.01 28.66 -0.08
CA ILE A 137 14.04 28.99 1.37
C ILE A 137 12.73 29.60 1.88
N ALA A 138 11.91 30.16 0.99
CA ALA A 138 10.60 30.70 1.34
C ALA A 138 9.52 29.62 1.46
N GLN A 139 9.80 28.39 1.03
CA GLN A 139 8.86 27.28 1.17
C GLN A 139 8.96 26.68 2.57
N PRO A 140 7.82 26.33 3.20
CA PRO A 140 7.84 25.63 4.48
C PRO A 140 8.51 24.25 4.32
N GLN A 141 9.06 23.74 5.42
CA GLN A 141 9.50 22.34 5.46
C GLN A 141 8.30 21.43 5.23
N HIS A 142 8.52 20.37 4.46
CA HIS A 142 7.53 19.34 4.20
C HIS A 142 8.04 18.00 4.72
N ALA A 143 7.12 17.17 5.20
CA ALA A 143 7.45 15.85 5.68
C ALA A 143 6.48 14.79 5.17
N GLU A 144 7.03 13.61 4.91
CA GLU A 144 6.31 12.48 4.33
C GLU A 144 6.76 11.19 5.00
N LEU A 145 5.85 10.22 5.04
CA LEU A 145 6.07 8.85 5.51
C LEU A 145 5.69 7.86 4.43
#